data_AF-A0A4R6RNL4-F1
#
_entry.id   AF-A0A4R6RNL4-F1
#
_cell.length_a   1.000
_cell.length_b   1.000
_cell.length_c   1.000
_cell.angle_alpha   90.00
_cell.angle_beta   90.00
_cell.angle_gamma   90.00
#
_symmetry.space_group_name_H-M   'P 1'
#
loop_
_entity.id
_entity.type
_entity.pdbx_description
1 polymer ?
#
loop_
_entity_poly.entity_id
_entity_poly.type
_entity_poly.pdbx_seq_one_letter_code
_entity_poly.pdbx_strand_id
1 'polypeptide(L)'
;MHTPFTLRGLATALLVWGACVGAASAAEYNLYLKCEGQLTAAGKSRASQLELALRDSNNMALIQRSNVLPVGERLHYTPTPVAYTMLYKLRQPGTHVYQDWLRGQWVIWQPNLKRLATIRLSIDRQDGSLEGQLLDFNDELLGTVRMDCDVVDPDELPPPKF
;
A
#
# COMPACT_ATOMS: atom_id res chain seq x y z
N MET A 1 -22.26 -71.19 -33.40
CA MET A 1 -22.48 -70.10 -34.37
C MET A 1 -22.89 -68.86 -33.59
N HIS A 2 -22.33 -67.72 -33.98
CA HIS A 2 -22.22 -66.49 -33.21
C HIS A 2 -23.55 -65.78 -32.91
N THR A 3 -23.58 -65.16 -31.74
CA THR A 3 -24.57 -64.23 -31.16
C THR A 3 -24.88 -63.01 -32.03
N PRO A 4 -26.08 -62.41 -31.90
CA PRO A 4 -26.24 -60.97 -32.06
C PRO A 4 -26.43 -60.27 -30.70
N PHE A 5 -25.50 -59.37 -30.44
CA PHE A 5 -25.52 -58.33 -29.42
C PHE A 5 -26.55 -57.25 -29.80
N THR A 6 -27.45 -56.87 -28.89
CA THR A 6 -28.18 -55.58 -28.98
C THR A 6 -28.16 -54.90 -27.61
N LEU A 7 -27.24 -53.95 -27.51
CA LEU A 7 -27.03 -53.03 -26.40
C LEU A 7 -27.91 -51.78 -26.64
N ARG A 8 -28.81 -51.43 -25.72
CA ARG A 8 -29.29 -50.04 -25.58
C ARG A 8 -30.04 -49.84 -24.26
N GLY A 9 -29.40 -49.11 -23.36
CA GLY A 9 -29.99 -48.68 -22.09
C GLY A 9 -28.92 -48.30 -21.08
N LEU A 10 -28.01 -47.38 -21.42
CA LEU A 10 -27.10 -46.80 -20.44
C LEU A 10 -27.72 -45.51 -19.92
N ALA A 11 -28.10 -45.61 -18.65
CA ALA A 11 -28.58 -44.55 -17.80
C ALA A 11 -27.53 -43.43 -17.66
N THR A 12 -28.05 -42.22 -17.64
CA THR A 12 -27.45 -40.96 -17.25
C THR A 12 -26.71 -41.07 -15.91
N ALA A 13 -25.40 -40.83 -15.91
CA ALA A 13 -24.64 -40.50 -14.71
C ALA A 13 -23.96 -39.14 -14.92
N LEU A 14 -24.58 -38.11 -14.33
CA LEU A 14 -23.97 -36.81 -14.09
C LEU A 14 -22.70 -37.01 -13.26
N LEU A 15 -21.54 -36.77 -13.85
CA LEU A 15 -20.34 -36.42 -13.10
C LEU A 15 -19.97 -34.99 -13.49
N VAL A 16 -20.51 -34.06 -12.69
CA VAL A 16 -19.99 -32.72 -12.49
C VAL A 16 -18.53 -32.90 -12.06
N TRP A 17 -17.62 -32.91 -13.03
CA TRP A 17 -16.22 -32.69 -12.74
C TRP A 17 -16.09 -31.24 -12.30
N GLY A 18 -15.84 -31.11 -11.00
CA GLY A 18 -15.70 -29.87 -10.29
C GLY A 18 -14.73 -28.97 -11.04
N ALA A 19 -15.27 -27.84 -11.48
CA ALA A 19 -14.54 -26.63 -11.66
C ALA A 19 -13.92 -26.24 -10.30
N CYS A 20 -12.83 -26.90 -9.91
CA CYS A 20 -11.81 -26.25 -9.09
C CYS A 20 -11.07 -25.28 -10.01
N VAL A 21 -11.80 -24.26 -10.50
CA VAL A 21 -11.21 -22.97 -10.77
C VAL A 21 -10.93 -22.41 -9.38
N GLY A 22 -9.86 -22.93 -8.75
CA GLY A 22 -9.15 -22.12 -7.78
C GLY A 22 -8.75 -20.91 -8.56
N ALA A 23 -9.51 -19.82 -8.41
CA ALA A 23 -9.03 -18.51 -8.78
C ALA A 23 -7.72 -18.37 -8.00
N ALA A 24 -6.61 -18.66 -8.65
CA ALA A 24 -5.36 -18.02 -8.33
C ALA A 24 -5.64 -16.53 -8.60
N SER A 25 -6.26 -15.86 -7.63
CA SER A 25 -6.17 -14.42 -7.52
C SER A 25 -4.68 -14.16 -7.42
N ALA A 26 -4.06 -13.87 -8.56
CA ALA A 26 -2.73 -13.31 -8.62
C ALA A 26 -2.75 -12.16 -7.62
N ALA A 27 -2.08 -12.34 -6.49
CA ALA A 27 -2.11 -11.37 -5.41
C ALA A 27 -1.70 -10.03 -6.01
N GLU A 28 -2.62 -9.07 -6.02
CA GLU A 28 -2.39 -7.78 -6.70
C GLU A 28 -1.21 -7.04 -6.05
N TYR A 29 -0.93 -7.34 -4.79
CA TYR A 29 0.17 -6.85 -3.97
C TYR A 29 0.89 -8.04 -3.34
N ASN A 30 2.22 -7.96 -3.26
CA ASN A 30 3.07 -9.06 -2.81
C ASN A 30 3.61 -8.86 -1.38
N LEU A 31 3.51 -7.65 -0.84
CA LEU A 31 4.00 -7.34 0.50
C LEU A 31 3.12 -6.26 1.14
N TYR A 32 2.73 -6.49 2.38
CA TYR A 32 1.90 -5.59 3.15
C TYR A 32 2.65 -5.18 4.41
N LEU A 33 2.75 -3.88 4.65
CA LEU A 33 3.51 -3.31 5.75
C LEU A 33 2.61 -2.47 6.63
N LYS A 34 2.70 -2.68 7.94
CA LYS A 34 2.08 -1.83 8.96
C LYS A 34 3.19 -1.11 9.71
N CYS A 35 3.25 0.21 9.56
CA CYS A 35 4.27 1.05 10.16
C CYS A 35 3.67 1.96 11.23
N GLU A 36 4.26 1.97 12.41
CA GLU A 36 3.86 2.82 13.53
C GLU A 36 5.07 3.56 14.10
N GLY A 37 4.87 4.80 14.55
CA GLY A 37 5.97 5.61 15.08
C GLY A 37 5.57 7.06 15.28
N GLN A 38 6.45 7.99 14.89
CA GLN A 38 6.25 9.41 15.11
C GLN A 38 6.59 10.29 13.90
N LEU A 39 5.80 11.34 13.70
CA LEU A 39 6.15 12.47 12.84
C LEU A 39 6.54 13.66 13.71
N THR A 40 7.72 14.20 13.41
CA THR A 40 8.28 15.38 14.06
C THR A 40 8.32 16.56 13.10
N ALA A 41 7.74 17.68 13.50
CA ALA A 41 7.74 18.92 12.73
C ALA A 41 7.75 20.13 13.67
N ALA A 42 8.54 21.17 13.34
CA ALA A 42 8.72 22.38 14.15
C ALA A 42 8.92 22.12 15.66
N GLY A 43 9.75 21.13 16.00
CA GLY A 43 10.08 20.78 17.39
C GLY A 43 8.98 20.07 18.18
N LYS A 44 7.86 19.72 17.54
CA LYS A 44 6.79 18.93 18.15
C LYS A 44 6.72 17.56 17.49
N SER A 45 6.36 16.54 18.28
CA SER A 45 6.19 15.17 17.80
C SER A 45 4.79 14.65 18.11
N ARG A 46 4.26 13.78 17.24
CA ARG A 46 2.99 13.08 17.44
C ARG A 46 3.05 11.66 16.88
N ALA A 47 2.17 10.79 17.38
CA ALA A 47 2.07 9.40 16.95
C ALA A 47 1.49 9.29 15.54
N SER A 48 2.20 8.58 14.67
CA SER A 48 1.90 8.42 13.26
C SER A 48 1.74 6.94 12.89
N GLN A 49 0.87 6.68 11.93
CA GLN A 49 0.62 5.35 11.36
C GLN A 49 0.64 5.42 9.83
N LEU A 50 1.17 4.37 9.20
CA LEU A 50 1.22 4.21 7.76
C LEU A 50 1.12 2.72 7.39
N GLU A 51 0.09 2.36 6.65
CA GLU A 51 -0.13 1.02 6.12
C GLU A 51 0.08 1.05 4.60
N LEU A 52 0.99 0.21 4.10
CA LEU A 52 1.41 0.15 2.70
C LEU A 52 1.13 -1.23 2.09
N ALA A 53 0.66 -1.23 0.85
CA ALA A 53 0.57 -2.41 -0.01
C ALA A 53 1.60 -2.27 -1.15
N LEU A 54 2.67 -3.05 -1.11
CA LEU A 54 3.71 -3.06 -2.12
C LEU A 54 3.40 -4.10 -3.20
N ARG A 55 3.67 -3.68 -4.44
CA ARG A 55 3.54 -4.47 -5.65
C ARG A 55 4.84 -4.40 -6.46
N ASP A 56 5.52 -5.53 -6.55
CA ASP A 56 6.79 -5.73 -7.24
C ASP A 56 6.68 -5.60 -8.76
N SER A 57 5.58 -6.08 -9.36
CA SER A 57 5.43 -6.14 -10.81
C SER A 57 5.64 -4.79 -11.49
N ASN A 58 5.22 -3.70 -10.83
CA ASN A 58 5.30 -2.34 -11.35
C ASN A 58 6.00 -1.39 -10.38
N ASN A 59 6.67 -1.90 -9.34
CA ASN A 59 7.32 -1.13 -8.28
C ASN A 59 6.43 -0.03 -7.65
N MET A 60 5.22 -0.40 -7.27
CA MET A 60 4.25 0.54 -6.68
C MET A 60 3.95 0.20 -5.22
N ALA A 61 3.86 1.20 -4.36
CA ALA A 61 3.36 1.08 -2.99
C ALA A 61 2.06 1.89 -2.86
N LEU A 62 0.95 1.24 -2.57
CA LEU A 62 -0.34 1.87 -2.30
C LEU A 62 -0.44 2.25 -0.82
N ILE A 63 -0.83 3.49 -0.54
CA ILE A 63 -1.13 3.93 0.82
C ILE A 63 -2.56 3.52 1.18
N GLN A 64 -2.71 2.44 1.95
CA GLN A 64 -4.03 1.92 2.33
C GLN A 64 -4.65 2.71 3.50
N ARG A 65 -3.84 3.05 4.49
CA ARG A 65 -4.23 3.85 5.64
C ARG A 65 -3.05 4.70 6.06
N SER A 66 -3.29 5.96 6.36
CA SER A 66 -2.29 6.82 6.94
C SER A 66 -2.95 7.98 7.65
N ASN A 67 -2.32 8.46 8.72
CA ASN A 67 -2.64 9.77 9.26
C ASN A 67 -1.61 10.82 8.81
N VAL A 68 -0.47 10.43 8.25
CA VAL A 68 0.61 11.35 7.87
C VAL A 68 0.71 11.62 6.37
N LEU A 69 0.26 10.68 5.53
CA LEU A 69 0.30 10.78 4.07
C LEU A 69 -1.11 10.68 3.45
N PRO A 70 -1.32 11.12 2.20
CA PRO A 70 -2.59 10.95 1.49
C PRO A 70 -2.92 9.47 1.24
N VAL A 71 -4.08 9.02 1.73
CA VAL A 71 -4.60 7.65 1.51
C VAL A 71 -5.11 7.50 0.08
N GLY A 72 -4.97 6.30 -0.50
CA GLY A 72 -5.38 5.97 -1.88
C GLY A 72 -4.33 6.31 -2.93
N GLU A 73 -3.30 7.07 -2.54
CA GLU A 73 -2.20 7.41 -3.44
C GLU A 73 -1.21 6.26 -3.61
N ARG A 74 -0.56 6.25 -4.78
CA ARG A 74 0.43 5.24 -5.15
C ARG A 74 1.79 5.89 -5.27
N LEU A 75 2.74 5.38 -4.49
CA LEU A 75 4.14 5.76 -4.50
C LEU A 75 4.87 4.85 -5.46
N HIS A 76 5.74 5.39 -6.31
CA HIS A 76 6.71 4.55 -7.02
C HIS A 76 7.89 4.29 -6.08
N TYR A 77 8.25 3.02 -5.88
CA TYR A 77 9.41 2.65 -5.07
C TYR A 77 10.54 2.12 -5.95
N THR A 78 11.76 2.15 -5.43
CA THR A 78 12.92 1.53 -6.07
C THR A 78 13.53 0.56 -5.07
N PRO A 79 13.46 -0.76 -5.34
CA PRO A 79 14.08 -1.73 -4.47
C PRO A 79 15.61 -1.66 -4.63
N THR A 80 16.31 -1.43 -3.52
CA THR A 80 17.76 -1.58 -3.42
C THR A 80 18.08 -2.80 -2.55
N PRO A 81 19.34 -3.29 -2.52
CA PRO A 81 19.70 -4.40 -1.63
C PRO A 81 19.42 -4.14 -0.15
N VAL A 82 19.50 -2.89 0.28
CA VAL A 82 19.39 -2.49 1.71
C VAL A 82 18.05 -1.85 2.06
N ALA A 83 17.41 -1.13 1.12
CA ALA A 83 16.21 -0.35 1.40
C ALA A 83 15.20 -0.33 0.26
N TYR A 84 13.92 -0.16 0.59
CA TYR A 84 12.89 0.29 -0.34
C TYR A 84 12.80 1.82 -0.27
N THR A 85 13.28 2.51 -1.31
CA THR A 85 13.21 3.98 -1.38
C THR A 85 12.00 4.42 -2.18
N MET A 86 11.31 5.45 -1.73
CA MET A 86 10.10 5.98 -2.34
C MET A 86 10.22 7.49 -2.45
N LEU A 87 9.86 8.01 -3.62
CA LEU A 87 9.75 9.44 -3.87
C LEU A 87 8.35 9.74 -4.39
N TYR A 88 7.66 10.65 -3.72
CA TYR A 88 6.36 11.11 -4.15
C TYR A 88 6.31 12.63 -4.17
N LYS A 89 5.89 13.15 -5.32
CA LYS A 89 5.65 14.57 -5.51
C LYS A 89 4.15 14.77 -5.53
N LEU A 90 3.63 15.54 -4.58
CA LEU A 90 2.23 15.95 -4.59
C LEU A 90 1.99 16.73 -5.88
N ARG A 91 0.93 16.37 -6.62
CA ARG A 91 0.50 17.19 -7.76
C ARG A 91 0.06 18.55 -7.24
N GLN A 92 0.52 19.62 -7.90
CA GLN A 92 0.20 21.00 -7.52
C GLN A 92 -1.33 21.22 -7.40
N PRO A 93 -1.76 22.11 -6.49
CA PRO A 93 -3.18 22.33 -6.20
C PRO A 93 -3.93 22.79 -7.45
N GLY A 94 -4.96 22.04 -7.84
CA GLY A 94 -5.85 22.37 -8.96
C GLY A 94 -6.65 21.19 -9.50
N THR A 95 -6.06 19.99 -9.51
CA THR A 95 -6.71 18.78 -10.08
C THR A 95 -7.10 17.72 -9.05
N HIS A 96 -6.39 17.64 -7.92
CA HIS A 96 -6.72 16.72 -6.82
C HIS A 96 -6.60 17.48 -5.49
N VAL A 97 -7.71 17.55 -4.75
CA VAL A 97 -7.69 18.09 -3.38
C VAL A 97 -7.64 16.91 -2.43
N TYR A 98 -6.52 16.75 -1.73
CA TYR A 98 -6.34 15.72 -0.70
C TYR A 98 -7.13 16.09 0.57
N GLN A 99 -8.47 16.14 0.48
CA GLN A 99 -9.32 16.68 1.54
C GLN A 99 -9.14 15.93 2.87
N ASP A 100 -8.98 14.60 2.82
CA ASP A 100 -8.82 13.77 4.01
C ASP A 100 -7.52 14.08 4.77
N TRP A 101 -6.44 14.34 4.04
CA TRP A 101 -5.15 14.70 4.62
C TRP A 101 -5.07 16.20 5.00
N LEU A 102 -5.56 17.11 4.13
CA LEU A 102 -5.56 18.57 4.36
C LEU A 102 -6.51 19.01 5.48
N ARG A 103 -7.61 18.28 5.69
CA ARG A 103 -8.49 18.43 6.87
C ARG A 103 -8.12 17.46 7.98
N GLY A 104 -7.12 16.63 7.76
CA GLY A 104 -6.60 15.68 8.71
C GLY A 104 -6.01 16.37 9.94
N GLN A 105 -6.05 15.65 11.05
CA GLN A 105 -5.58 16.13 12.37
C GLN A 105 -4.15 16.70 12.32
N TRP A 106 -3.31 16.23 11.40
CA TRP A 106 -1.92 16.64 11.25
C TRP A 106 -1.72 18.02 10.64
N VAL A 107 -2.48 18.38 9.60
CA VAL A 107 -2.40 19.72 9.00
C VAL A 107 -3.03 20.79 9.91
N ILE A 108 -4.01 20.40 10.74
CA ILE A 108 -4.56 21.26 11.80
C ILE A 108 -3.52 21.50 12.89
N TRP A 109 -2.88 20.43 13.37
CA TRP A 109 -1.84 20.53 14.40
C TRP A 109 -0.61 21.29 13.92
N GLN A 110 -0.24 21.11 12.65
CA GLN A 110 0.95 21.67 12.06
C GLN A 110 0.67 22.28 10.68
N PRO A 111 0.33 23.59 10.62
CA PRO A 111 -0.12 24.23 9.39
C PRO A 111 0.99 24.42 8.35
N ASN A 112 2.27 24.34 8.72
CA ASN A 112 3.37 24.41 7.75
C ASN A 112 3.34 23.23 6.74
N LEU A 113 2.72 22.10 7.11
CA LEU A 113 2.54 20.94 6.23
C LEU A 113 1.63 21.26 5.03
N LYS A 114 0.86 22.36 5.06
CA LYS A 114 0.13 22.85 3.86
C LYS A 114 1.06 23.18 2.69
N ARG A 115 2.35 23.43 2.96
CA ARG A 115 3.38 23.69 1.96
C ARG A 115 4.06 22.40 1.45
N LEU A 116 3.68 21.23 1.97
CA LEU A 116 4.26 19.96 1.54
C LEU A 116 4.11 19.79 0.04
N ALA A 117 5.23 19.48 -0.60
CA ALA A 117 5.30 19.25 -2.04
C ALA A 117 5.91 17.89 -2.35
N THR A 118 6.91 17.47 -1.56
CA THR A 118 7.64 16.23 -1.80
C THR A 118 7.73 15.41 -0.53
N ILE A 119 7.46 14.11 -0.66
CA ILE A 119 7.64 13.10 0.39
C ILE A 119 8.75 12.15 -0.08
N ARG A 120 9.75 11.94 0.76
CA ARG A 120 10.80 10.93 0.55
C ARG A 120 10.70 9.92 1.68
N LEU A 121 10.56 8.64 1.36
CA LEU A 121 10.55 7.57 2.36
C LEU A 121 11.64 6.56 2.02
N SER A 122 12.18 5.92 3.04
CA SER A 122 13.09 4.80 2.94
C SER A 122 12.70 3.79 4.00
N ILE A 123 12.54 2.53 3.62
CA ILE A 123 12.30 1.41 4.54
C ILE A 123 13.51 0.50 4.48
N ASP A 124 14.20 0.31 5.60
CA ASP A 124 15.28 -0.66 5.72
C ASP A 124 14.72 -2.09 5.59
N ARG A 125 15.37 -2.92 4.77
CA ARG A 125 14.90 -4.29 4.48
C ARG A 125 15.33 -5.31 5.53
N GLN A 126 16.29 -4.98 6.37
CA GLN A 126 16.83 -5.88 7.39
C GLN A 126 16.05 -5.76 8.69
N ASP A 127 15.82 -4.52 9.16
CA ASP A 127 15.17 -4.27 10.45
C ASP A 127 13.76 -3.68 10.34
N GLY A 128 13.33 -3.24 9.16
CA GLY A 128 11.99 -2.71 8.95
C GLY A 128 11.82 -1.25 9.40
N SER A 129 12.89 -0.54 9.76
CA SER A 129 12.81 0.88 10.10
C SER A 129 12.45 1.72 8.87
N LEU A 130 11.44 2.55 9.03
CA LEU A 130 11.01 3.54 8.04
C LEU A 130 11.46 4.92 8.48
N GLU A 131 12.24 5.57 7.62
CA GLU A 131 12.58 6.97 7.74
C GLU A 131 11.96 7.77 6.59
N GLY A 132 11.45 8.95 6.91
CA GLY A 132 10.80 9.82 5.95
C GLY A 132 11.16 11.29 6.13
N GLN A 133 11.18 12.02 5.02
CA GLN A 133 11.32 13.46 4.96
C GLN A 133 10.11 14.08 4.24
N LEU A 134 9.63 15.15 4.83
CA LEU A 134 8.53 15.97 4.32
C LEU A 134 9.12 17.31 3.89
N LEU A 135 9.04 17.62 2.59
CA LEU A 135 9.72 18.75 1.97
C LEU A 135 8.73 19.69 1.29
N ASP A 136 9.02 20.98 1.33
CA ASP A 136 8.25 21.98 0.60
C ASP A 136 8.67 22.07 -0.89
N PHE A 137 8.11 23.04 -1.62
CA PHE A 137 8.40 23.26 -3.04
C PHE A 137 9.84 23.72 -3.33
N ASN A 138 10.57 24.19 -2.32
CA ASN A 138 11.97 24.60 -2.41
C ASN A 138 12.93 23.53 -1.87
N ASP A 139 12.43 22.29 -1.66
CA ASP A 139 13.15 21.20 -1.00
C ASP A 139 13.57 21.51 0.46
N GLU A 140 12.90 22.47 1.12
CA GLU A 140 13.13 22.79 2.53
C GLU A 140 12.43 21.76 3.45
N LEU A 141 13.12 21.32 4.51
CA LEU A 141 12.60 20.32 5.44
C LEU A 141 11.46 20.90 6.31
N LEU A 142 10.25 20.36 6.13
CA LEU A 142 9.08 20.69 6.95
C LEU A 142 8.94 19.77 8.17
N GLY A 143 9.38 18.52 8.03
CA GLY A 143 9.29 17.50 9.08
C GLY A 143 9.93 16.18 8.69
N THR A 144 10.04 15.29 9.68
CA THR A 144 10.57 13.94 9.52
C THR A 144 9.59 12.92 10.06
N VAL A 145 9.63 11.72 9.50
CA VAL A 145 8.85 10.57 9.95
C VAL A 145 9.84 9.48 10.33
N ARG A 146 9.64 8.85 11.50
CA ARG A 146 10.36 7.65 11.90
C ARG A 146 9.37 6.64 12.45
N MET A 147 9.41 5.43 11.89
CA MET A 147 8.50 4.35 12.24
C MET A 147 9.23 3.01 12.19
N ASP A 148 8.65 2.01 12.82
CA ASP A 148 9.02 0.61 12.67
C ASP A 148 7.90 -0.09 11.89
N CYS A 149 8.26 -0.89 10.89
CA CYS A 149 7.32 -1.57 10.00
C CYS A 149 7.34 -3.08 10.18
N ASP A 150 6.16 -3.65 10.41
CA ASP A 150 5.94 -5.09 10.45
C ASP A 150 5.33 -5.58 9.14
N VAL A 151 5.74 -6.77 8.71
CA VAL A 151 5.07 -7.50 7.63
C VAL A 151 3.78 -8.11 8.19
N VAL A 152 2.65 -7.81 7.56
CA VAL A 152 1.33 -8.27 8.00
C VAL A 152 0.63 -9.04 6.90
N ASP A 153 -0.29 -9.93 7.30
CA ASP A 153 -1.13 -10.63 6.34
C ASP A 153 -2.15 -9.67 5.69
N PRO A 154 -2.45 -9.85 4.39
CA PRO A 154 -3.40 -9.00 3.67
C PRO A 154 -4.79 -8.97 4.31
N ASP A 155 -5.21 -10.08 4.93
CA ASP A 155 -6.52 -10.24 5.55
C ASP A 155 -6.63 -9.46 6.87
N GLU A 156 -5.51 -9.04 7.46
CA GLU A 156 -5.48 -8.20 8.67
C GLU A 156 -5.54 -6.70 8.35
N LEU A 157 -5.33 -6.32 7.10
CA LEU A 157 -5.41 -4.95 6.64
C LEU A 157 -6.82 -4.59 6.13
N PRO A 158 -7.26 -3.33 6.30
CA PRO A 158 -8.52 -2.89 5.71
C PRO A 158 -8.48 -3.04 4.19
N PRO A 159 -9.63 -3.32 3.53
CA PRO A 159 -9.67 -3.32 2.07
C PRO A 159 -9.19 -1.98 1.51
N PRO A 160 -8.43 -1.98 0.40
CA PRO A 160 -7.86 -0.77 -0.18
C PRO A 160 -8.97 0.23 -0.53
N LYS A 161 -8.80 1.47 -0.08
CA LYS A 161 -9.69 2.58 -0.41
C LYS A 161 -9.16 3.26 -1.68
N PHE A 162 -9.96 3.24 -2.74
CA PHE A 162 -9.69 3.93 -4.00
C PHE A 162 -10.46 5.24 -4.06
#